data_AF-A0AAD5HI31-F1
#
_entry.id   AF-A0AAD5HI31-F1
#
_cell.length_a   1.000
_cell.length_b   1.000
_cell.length_c   1.000
_cell.angle_alpha   90.00
_cell.angle_beta   90.00
_cell.angle_gamma   90.00
#
_symmetry.space_group_name_H-M   'P 1'
#
loop_
_entity.id
_entity.type
_entity.pdbx_description
1 polymer ?
#
loop_
_entity_poly.entity_id
_entity_poly.type
_entity_poly.pdbx_seq_one_letter_code
_entity_poly.pdbx_strand_id
1 'polypeptide(L)'
;MSEASSPYDEAITDNAGNTIYNSTSNAAKDAVDTQLQELLQSLLDLSIIVYDFQPDGNRLVWNKINDIITHYQNIDRLKDDISEFIPEEVINYVEQGRNPDIFTRAFIERAAGENQYTNGKIQAVSEFRDLFKSELSKSFPDLEIPNFPSPESSSLGNDKFGSSAIDKMIESSNRLAPTDTDFDMDVSTPVSGKGTRRSNAMNGIEKDLDESHDSNNMDSEDVDIV
;
A
#
# COMPACT_ATOMS: atom_id res chain seq x y z
N MET A 1 20.00 14.82 -31.04
CA MET A 1 19.61 14.33 -29.71
C MET A 1 18.12 14.56 -29.60
N SER A 2 17.32 13.50 -29.65
CA SER A 2 15.87 13.56 -29.51
C SER A 2 15.53 13.56 -28.01
N GLU A 3 14.91 14.63 -27.53
CA GLU A 3 14.32 14.66 -26.19
C GLU A 3 13.13 13.69 -26.17
N ALA A 4 13.19 12.71 -25.26
CA ALA A 4 12.06 11.86 -24.95
C ALA A 4 11.05 12.69 -24.14
N SER A 5 9.87 12.92 -24.72
CA SER A 5 8.74 13.50 -24.03
C SER A 5 8.25 12.55 -22.93
N SER A 6 8.09 13.08 -21.72
CA SER A 6 7.62 12.35 -20.54
C SER A 6 6.13 11.97 -20.67
N PRO A 7 5.67 10.77 -20.24
CA PRO A 7 4.33 10.25 -20.54
C PRO A 7 3.25 10.73 -19.55
N TYR A 8 3.39 11.92 -18.96
CA TYR A 8 2.33 12.45 -18.09
C TYR A 8 1.29 13.15 -18.97
N ASP A 9 0.11 12.53 -19.07
CA ASP A 9 -1.05 13.02 -19.79
C ASP A 9 -1.32 14.50 -19.52
N GLU A 10 -1.45 15.28 -20.59
CA GLU A 10 -1.78 16.69 -20.58
C GLU A 10 -3.20 16.86 -20.00
N ALA A 11 -3.32 17.56 -18.87
CA ALA A 11 -4.61 17.79 -18.23
C ALA A 11 -5.52 18.63 -19.14
N ILE A 12 -6.54 18.01 -19.73
CA ILE A 12 -7.57 18.72 -20.51
C ILE A 12 -8.45 19.50 -19.54
N THR A 13 -8.51 20.82 -19.70
CA THR A 13 -9.38 21.70 -18.89
C THR A 13 -10.63 22.10 -19.68
N ASP A 14 -11.79 22.13 -19.02
CA ASP A 14 -13.00 22.71 -19.62
C ASP A 14 -12.89 24.24 -19.77
N ASN A 15 -13.87 24.87 -20.44
CA ASN A 15 -13.92 26.33 -20.62
C ASN A 15 -14.05 27.12 -19.29
N ALA A 16 -14.30 26.44 -18.18
CA ALA A 16 -14.39 27.01 -16.83
C ALA A 16 -13.10 26.79 -16.00
N GLY A 17 -12.07 26.16 -16.58
CA GLY A 17 -10.80 25.89 -15.92
C GLY A 17 -10.83 24.70 -14.94
N ASN A 18 -11.85 23.84 -15.00
CA ASN A 18 -11.85 22.60 -14.24
C ASN A 18 -11.01 21.54 -14.95
N THR A 19 -10.14 20.87 -14.20
CA THR A 19 -9.40 19.70 -14.63
C THR A 19 -10.39 18.58 -15.00
N ILE A 20 -10.50 18.24 -16.29
CA ILE A 20 -11.27 17.07 -16.72
C ILE A 20 -10.39 15.86 -16.44
N TYR A 21 -10.62 15.21 -15.31
CA TYR A 21 -10.12 13.86 -15.09
C TYR A 21 -10.86 12.92 -16.05
N ASN A 22 -10.17 12.50 -17.12
CA ASN A 22 -10.36 11.25 -17.87
C ASN A 22 -11.76 10.60 -17.76
N SER A 23 -12.77 11.30 -18.28
CA SER A 23 -14.17 10.92 -18.25
C SER A 23 -14.48 9.62 -19.00
N THR A 24 -13.67 9.27 -20.01
CA THR A 24 -13.81 8.02 -20.77
C THR A 24 -13.37 6.78 -19.98
N SER A 25 -12.26 6.86 -19.22
CA SER A 25 -11.79 5.76 -18.36
C SER A 25 -12.77 5.52 -17.20
N ASN A 26 -13.32 6.59 -16.63
CA ASN A 26 -14.35 6.45 -15.60
C ASN A 26 -15.65 5.86 -16.17
N ALA A 27 -16.06 6.25 -17.38
CA ALA A 27 -17.24 5.66 -18.02
C ALA A 27 -17.07 4.16 -18.34
N ALA A 28 -15.87 3.72 -18.74
CA ALA A 28 -15.57 2.30 -18.94
C ALA A 28 -15.65 1.50 -17.63
N LYS A 29 -15.13 2.06 -16.53
CA LYS A 29 -15.25 1.47 -15.18
C LYS A 29 -16.71 1.38 -14.73
N ASP A 30 -17.47 2.47 -14.87
CA ASP A 30 -18.88 2.50 -14.51
C ASP A 30 -19.69 1.45 -15.30
N ALA A 31 -19.37 1.26 -16.59
CA ALA A 31 -19.98 0.23 -17.43
C ALA A 31 -19.65 -1.19 -16.95
N VAL A 32 -18.39 -1.45 -16.59
CA VAL A 32 -17.97 -2.74 -16.02
C VAL A 32 -18.62 -3.00 -14.66
N ASP A 33 -18.65 -2.00 -13.78
CA ASP A 33 -19.30 -2.10 -12.47
C ASP A 33 -20.78 -2.41 -12.60
N THR A 34 -21.46 -1.76 -13.55
CA THR A 34 -22.88 -2.05 -13.85
C THR A 34 -23.05 -3.51 -14.31
N GLN A 35 -22.22 -3.98 -15.24
CA GLN A 35 -22.28 -5.37 -15.72
C GLN A 35 -21.96 -6.40 -14.63
N LEU A 36 -21.02 -6.12 -13.72
CA LEU A 36 -20.72 -6.97 -12.58
C LEU A 36 -21.89 -7.06 -11.60
N GLN A 37 -22.58 -5.94 -11.34
CA GLN A 37 -23.78 -5.92 -10.50
C GLN A 37 -24.93 -6.72 -11.12
N GLU A 38 -25.18 -6.55 -12.42
CA GLU A 38 -26.19 -7.31 -13.16
C GLU A 38 -25.89 -8.82 -13.19
N LEU A 39 -24.61 -9.20 -13.35
CA LEU A 39 -24.16 -10.58 -13.26
C LEU A 39 -24.38 -11.17 -11.86
N LEU A 40 -24.02 -10.43 -10.80
CA LEU A 40 -24.23 -10.87 -9.42
C LEU A 40 -25.72 -11.05 -9.12
N GLN A 41 -26.57 -10.14 -9.59
CA GLN A 41 -28.02 -10.27 -9.48
C GLN A 41 -28.53 -11.51 -10.23
N SER A 42 -28.03 -11.77 -11.45
CA SER A 42 -28.41 -12.95 -12.23
C SER A 42 -28.00 -14.26 -11.56
N LEU A 43 -26.83 -14.31 -10.92
CA LEU A 43 -26.37 -15.45 -10.12
C LEU A 43 -27.24 -15.66 -8.87
N LEU A 44 -27.61 -14.59 -8.19
CA LEU A 44 -28.51 -14.64 -7.04
C LEU A 44 -29.90 -15.15 -7.45
N ASP A 45 -30.48 -14.59 -8.50
CA ASP A 45 -31.77 -15.03 -9.04
C ASP A 45 -31.75 -16.51 -9.39
N LEU A 46 -30.69 -16.98 -10.06
CA LEU A 46 -30.50 -18.39 -10.38
C LEU A 46 -30.47 -19.24 -9.10
N SER A 47 -29.77 -18.79 -8.06
CA SER A 47 -29.71 -19.51 -6.78
C SER A 47 -31.10 -19.67 -6.13
N ILE A 48 -31.95 -18.64 -6.23
CA ILE A 48 -33.31 -18.65 -5.71
C ILE A 48 -34.18 -19.62 -6.52
N ILE A 49 -34.09 -19.58 -7.85
CA ILE A 49 -34.87 -20.47 -8.74
C ILE A 49 -34.48 -21.94 -8.54
N VAL A 50 -33.19 -22.21 -8.34
CA VAL A 50 -32.70 -23.58 -8.08
C VAL A 50 -33.09 -24.04 -6.68
N TYR A 51 -33.13 -23.15 -5.70
CA TYR A 51 -33.56 -23.48 -4.34
C TYR A 51 -35.04 -23.88 -4.27
N ASP A 52 -35.93 -23.19 -5.00
CA ASP A 52 -37.36 -23.53 -5.12
C ASP A 52 -37.69 -24.09 -6.50
N PHE A 53 -36.95 -25.14 -6.89
CA PHE A 53 -37.09 -25.69 -8.23
C PHE A 53 -38.42 -26.45 -8.40
N GLN A 54 -39.20 -26.01 -9.38
CA GLN A 54 -40.43 -26.68 -9.81
C GLN A 54 -40.22 -27.37 -11.17
N PRO A 55 -40.93 -28.48 -11.47
CA PRO A 55 -40.78 -29.22 -12.73
C PRO A 55 -40.96 -28.36 -14.00
N ASP A 56 -41.81 -27.33 -13.93
CA ASP A 56 -42.05 -26.38 -15.02
C ASP A 56 -41.00 -25.25 -15.10
N GLY A 57 -40.15 -25.11 -14.08
CA GLY A 57 -39.12 -24.08 -13.93
C GLY A 57 -37.86 -24.31 -14.76
N ASN A 58 -37.73 -25.46 -15.44
CA ASN A 58 -36.57 -25.78 -16.29
C ASN A 58 -36.23 -24.67 -17.29
N ARG A 59 -37.25 -24.12 -17.97
CA ARG A 59 -37.05 -23.05 -18.95
C ARG A 59 -36.49 -21.77 -18.30
N LEU A 60 -36.91 -21.46 -17.08
CA LEU A 60 -36.47 -20.26 -16.37
C LEU A 60 -34.99 -20.38 -15.95
N VAL A 61 -34.58 -21.56 -15.46
CA VAL A 61 -33.17 -21.88 -15.16
C VAL A 61 -32.31 -21.73 -16.42
N TRP A 62 -32.75 -22.31 -17.55
CA TRP A 62 -32.03 -22.20 -18.81
C TRP A 62 -31.87 -20.76 -19.30
N ASN A 63 -32.91 -19.94 -19.18
CA ASN A 63 -32.83 -18.53 -19.55
C ASN A 63 -31.80 -17.80 -18.69
N LYS A 64 -31.82 -18.00 -17.36
CA LYS A 64 -30.87 -17.35 -16.45
C LYS A 64 -29.42 -17.77 -16.69
N ILE A 65 -29.18 -19.05 -17.02
CA ILE A 65 -27.84 -19.52 -17.42
C ILE A 65 -27.37 -18.78 -18.68
N ASN A 66 -28.23 -18.64 -19.68
CA ASN A 66 -27.89 -17.90 -20.91
C ASN A 66 -27.64 -16.40 -20.65
N ASP A 67 -28.40 -15.80 -19.74
CA ASP A 67 -28.20 -14.40 -19.31
C ASP A 67 -26.81 -14.24 -18.66
N ILE A 68 -26.43 -15.15 -17.76
CA ILE A 68 -25.09 -15.15 -17.12
C ILE A 68 -23.97 -15.29 -18.16
N ILE A 69 -24.11 -16.20 -19.13
CA ILE A 69 -23.13 -16.34 -20.22
C ILE A 69 -23.00 -15.04 -21.02
N THR A 70 -24.12 -14.38 -21.29
CA THR A 70 -24.15 -13.10 -22.00
C THR A 70 -23.43 -12.00 -21.20
N HIS A 71 -23.67 -11.93 -19.88
CA HIS A 71 -22.96 -10.98 -19.01
C HIS A 71 -21.45 -11.24 -18.98
N TYR A 72 -21.00 -12.50 -18.91
CA TYR A 72 -19.56 -12.82 -19.00
C TYR A 72 -18.94 -12.38 -20.33
N GLN A 73 -19.64 -12.58 -21.45
CA GLN A 73 -19.17 -12.12 -22.77
C GLN A 73 -19.08 -10.60 -22.86
N ASN A 74 -20.01 -9.88 -22.23
CA ASN A 74 -19.98 -8.42 -22.21
C ASN A 74 -18.82 -7.91 -21.37
N ILE A 75 -18.56 -8.50 -20.19
CA ILE A 75 -17.42 -8.15 -19.34
C ILE A 75 -16.09 -8.41 -20.07
N ASP A 76 -15.98 -9.54 -20.78
CA ASP A 76 -14.76 -9.87 -21.53
C ASP A 76 -14.45 -8.87 -22.66
N ARG A 77 -15.48 -8.24 -23.24
CA ARG A 77 -15.31 -7.17 -24.23
C ARG A 77 -14.93 -5.84 -23.60
N LEU A 78 -15.52 -5.51 -22.46
CA LEU A 78 -15.27 -4.25 -21.76
C LEU A 78 -13.87 -4.20 -21.11
N LYS A 79 -13.22 -5.35 -20.89
CA LYS A 79 -11.88 -5.39 -20.31
C LYS A 79 -10.85 -4.60 -21.13
N ASP A 80 -11.01 -4.56 -22.46
CA ASP A 80 -10.05 -3.93 -23.37
C ASP A 80 -10.08 -2.40 -23.26
N ASP A 81 -11.17 -1.85 -22.73
CA ASP A 81 -11.34 -0.40 -22.49
C ASP A 81 -10.74 0.05 -21.14
N ILE A 82 -10.35 -0.89 -20.27
CA ILE A 82 -9.72 -0.65 -18.97
C ILE A 82 -8.22 -0.90 -19.09
N SER A 83 -7.41 0.12 -18.84
CA SER A 83 -5.94 0.06 -19.01
C SER A 83 -5.16 0.29 -17.71
N GLU A 84 -5.87 0.36 -16.58
CA GLU A 84 -5.30 0.65 -15.28
C GLU A 84 -4.42 -0.50 -14.76
N PHE A 85 -3.24 -0.14 -14.29
CA PHE A 85 -2.36 -1.04 -13.58
C PHE A 85 -2.82 -1.23 -12.14
N ILE A 86 -2.93 -2.49 -11.70
CA ILE A 86 -3.25 -2.85 -10.32
C ILE A 86 -2.02 -3.55 -9.72
N PRO A 87 -1.44 -3.03 -8.63
CA PRO A 87 -0.34 -3.72 -7.93
C PRO A 87 -0.75 -5.10 -7.42
N GLU A 88 0.17 -6.07 -7.49
CA GLU A 88 -0.07 -7.45 -7.05
C GLU A 88 -0.43 -7.51 -5.55
N GLU A 89 0.15 -6.64 -4.74
CA GLU A 89 -0.17 -6.53 -3.32
C GLU A 89 -1.64 -6.17 -3.08
N VAL A 90 -2.23 -5.32 -3.92
CA VAL A 90 -3.66 -4.97 -3.81
C VAL A 90 -4.53 -6.18 -4.13
N ILE A 91 -4.16 -6.96 -5.14
CA ILE A 91 -4.84 -8.22 -5.50
C ILE A 91 -4.80 -9.20 -4.32
N ASN A 92 -3.61 -9.39 -3.72
CA ASN A 92 -3.42 -10.23 -2.55
C ASN A 92 -4.30 -9.82 -1.35
N TYR A 93 -4.54 -8.52 -1.15
CA TYR A 93 -5.47 -8.03 -0.12
C TYR A 93 -6.90 -8.47 -0.39
N VAL A 94 -7.37 -8.33 -1.65
CA VAL A 94 -8.72 -8.75 -2.05
C VAL A 94 -8.90 -10.26 -1.93
N GLU A 95 -7.92 -11.07 -2.35
CA GLU A 95 -7.96 -12.52 -2.23
C GLU A 95 -8.06 -13.00 -0.78
N GLN A 96 -7.47 -12.26 0.16
CA GLN A 96 -7.55 -12.55 1.59
C GLN A 96 -8.81 -11.97 2.27
N GLY A 97 -9.71 -11.33 1.51
CA GLY A 97 -10.90 -10.67 2.03
C GLY A 97 -10.59 -9.42 2.87
N ARG A 98 -9.42 -8.80 2.68
CA ARG A 98 -9.03 -7.55 3.35
C ARG A 98 -9.42 -6.34 2.50
N ASN A 99 -9.69 -5.21 3.16
CA ASN A 99 -9.94 -3.97 2.44
C ASN A 99 -8.65 -3.49 1.73
N PRO A 100 -8.64 -3.35 0.38
CA PRO A 100 -7.48 -2.85 -0.36
C PRO A 100 -7.05 -1.43 0.04
N ASP A 101 -7.94 -0.60 0.59
CA ASP A 101 -7.60 0.75 1.07
C ASP A 101 -6.54 0.76 2.17
N ILE A 102 -6.43 -0.34 2.92
CA ILE A 102 -5.41 -0.50 3.97
C ILE A 102 -4.01 -0.51 3.34
N PHE A 103 -3.84 -1.15 2.18
CA PHE A 103 -2.57 -1.13 1.44
C PHE A 103 -2.25 0.29 1.00
N THR A 104 -3.20 0.98 0.35
CA THR A 104 -3.02 2.36 -0.11
C THR A 104 -2.64 3.29 1.03
N ARG A 105 -3.33 3.18 2.18
CA ARG A 105 -3.04 3.95 3.37
C ARG A 105 -1.62 3.68 3.88
N ALA A 106 -1.24 2.42 4.05
CA ALA A 106 0.09 2.04 4.55
C ALA A 106 1.20 2.51 3.59
N PHE A 107 0.96 2.44 2.28
CA PHE A 107 1.87 2.92 1.26
C PHE A 107 2.09 4.44 1.36
N ILE A 108 1.01 5.21 1.49
CA ILE A 108 1.08 6.67 1.65
C ILE A 108 1.79 7.04 2.96
N GLU A 109 1.43 6.39 4.07
CA GLU A 109 2.07 6.62 5.38
C GLU A 109 3.58 6.32 5.33
N ARG A 110 3.96 5.22 4.69
CA ARG A 110 5.37 4.86 4.49
C ARG A 110 6.09 5.87 3.62
N ALA A 111 5.52 6.27 2.48
CA ALA A 111 6.12 7.25 1.59
C ALA A 111 6.32 8.60 2.29
N ALA A 112 5.34 9.04 3.09
CA ALA A 112 5.47 10.26 3.89
C ALA A 112 6.59 10.15 4.94
N GLY A 113 6.66 9.03 5.66
CA GLY A 113 7.72 8.78 6.64
C GLY A 113 9.11 8.72 6.00
N GLU A 114 9.25 8.04 4.86
CA GLU A 114 10.52 7.96 4.12
C GLU A 114 10.94 9.32 3.56
N ASN A 115 9.99 10.15 3.10
CA ASN A 115 10.27 11.51 2.64
C ASN A 115 10.77 12.40 3.79
N GLN A 116 10.08 12.40 4.94
CA GLN A 116 10.51 13.16 6.13
C GLN A 116 11.87 12.69 6.63
N TYR A 117 12.09 11.38 6.69
CA TYR A 117 13.36 10.80 7.10
C TYR A 117 14.51 11.20 6.15
N THR A 118 14.26 11.20 4.85
CA THR A 118 15.23 11.64 3.84
C THR A 118 15.53 13.13 3.97
N ASN A 119 14.51 13.96 4.17
CA ASN A 119 14.68 15.38 4.42
C ASN A 119 15.52 15.65 5.68
N GLY A 120 15.26 14.92 6.76
CA GLY A 120 16.06 15.01 7.99
C GLY A 120 17.53 14.63 7.78
N LYS A 121 17.83 13.65 6.93
CA LYS A 121 19.21 13.32 6.54
C LYS A 121 19.87 14.46 5.77
N ILE A 122 19.15 15.05 4.80
CA ILE A 122 19.67 16.18 4.01
C ILE A 122 20.00 17.35 4.94
N GLN A 123 19.09 17.67 5.86
CA GLN A 123 19.30 18.73 6.85
C GLN A 123 20.51 18.44 7.75
N ALA A 124 20.60 17.24 8.33
CA ALA A 124 21.72 16.87 9.20
C ALA A 124 23.09 16.94 8.48
N VAL A 125 23.15 16.53 7.21
CA VAL A 125 24.37 16.64 6.40
C VAL A 125 24.70 18.10 6.08
N SER A 126 23.70 18.94 5.81
CA SER A 126 23.89 20.37 5.58
C SER A 126 24.43 21.07 6.84
N GLU A 127 23.84 20.80 8.00
CA GLU A 127 24.29 21.34 9.29
C GLU A 127 25.71 20.88 9.62
N PHE A 128 26.02 19.60 9.41
CA PHE A 128 27.37 19.08 9.58
C PHE A 128 28.38 19.77 8.66
N ARG A 129 28.04 19.97 7.38
CA ARG A 129 28.88 20.70 6.42
C ARG A 129 29.17 22.12 6.92
N ASP A 130 28.15 22.82 7.38
CA ASP A 130 28.29 24.22 7.80
C ASP A 130 29.12 24.35 9.08
N LEU A 131 28.92 23.44 10.04
CA LEU A 131 29.75 23.35 11.24
C LEU A 131 31.20 23.00 10.90
N PHE A 132 31.41 22.01 10.03
CA PHE A 132 32.74 21.59 9.60
C PHE A 132 33.48 22.72 8.89
N LYS A 133 32.81 23.44 7.98
CA LYS A 133 33.35 24.63 7.31
C LYS A 133 33.74 25.72 8.30
N SER A 134 32.90 25.97 9.31
CA SER A 134 33.19 26.93 10.38
C SER A 134 34.45 26.56 11.16
N GLU A 135 34.55 25.32 11.65
CA GLU A 135 35.73 24.87 12.42
C GLU A 135 37.02 24.83 11.59
N LEU A 136 36.90 24.47 10.31
CA LEU A 136 38.04 24.46 9.40
C LEU A 136 38.55 25.88 9.13
N SER A 137 37.65 26.86 8.94
CA SER A 137 38.01 28.27 8.75
C SER A 137 38.68 28.89 9.99
N LYS A 138 38.29 28.45 11.20
CA LYS A 138 38.95 28.88 12.46
C LYS A 138 40.36 28.30 12.59
N SER A 139 40.54 27.04 12.23
CA SER A 139 41.81 26.32 12.40
C SER A 139 42.83 26.64 11.31
N PHE A 140 42.35 26.97 10.11
CA PHE A 140 43.18 27.26 8.92
C PHE A 140 42.67 28.52 8.20
N PRO A 141 43.01 29.72 8.70
CA PRO A 141 42.51 30.98 8.16
C PRO A 141 43.01 31.30 6.75
N ASP A 142 44.14 30.74 6.34
CA ASP A 142 44.72 30.94 5.00
C ASP A 142 44.13 30.00 3.94
N LEU A 143 43.25 29.07 4.34
CA LEU A 143 42.65 28.09 3.43
C LEU A 143 41.35 28.64 2.82
N GLU A 144 41.33 28.85 1.51
CA GLU A 144 40.09 29.16 0.80
C GLU A 144 39.19 27.93 0.75
N ILE A 145 38.11 27.93 1.52
CA ILE A 145 37.13 26.82 1.53
C ILE A 145 36.11 27.04 0.41
N PRO A 146 36.01 26.12 -0.58
CA PRO A 146 35.03 26.21 -1.65
C PRO A 146 33.61 26.35 -1.10
N ASN A 147 32.82 27.23 -1.71
CA ASN A 147 31.41 27.33 -1.35
C ASN A 147 30.63 26.21 -2.03
N PHE A 148 30.26 25.18 -1.26
CA PHE A 148 29.38 24.14 -1.75
C PHE A 148 27.93 24.69 -1.82
N PRO A 149 27.22 24.48 -2.94
CA PRO A 149 25.83 24.90 -3.05
C PRO A 149 24.99 24.21 -1.97
N SER A 150 24.09 24.97 -1.35
CA SER A 150 23.11 24.40 -0.42
C SER A 150 22.15 23.49 -1.19
N PRO A 151 21.74 22.32 -0.66
CA PRO A 151 20.75 21.47 -1.31
C PRO A 151 19.42 22.20 -1.61
N GLU A 152 19.15 23.34 -0.97
CA GLU A 152 17.98 24.19 -1.23
C GLU A 152 18.06 24.97 -2.56
N SER A 153 19.25 25.16 -3.15
CA SER A 153 19.40 25.97 -4.38
C SER A 153 18.98 25.24 -5.68
N SER A 154 18.53 24.00 -5.59
CA SER A 154 17.98 23.21 -6.71
C SER A 154 16.48 22.93 -6.57
N SER A 155 15.74 23.78 -5.83
CA SER A 155 14.28 23.76 -5.81
C SER A 155 13.73 24.10 -7.21
N LEU A 156 13.38 23.06 -7.98
CA LEU A 156 12.32 23.16 -8.96
C LEU A 156 11.01 23.41 -8.19
N GLY A 157 10.62 24.68 -8.07
CA GLY A 157 9.24 25.11 -7.83
C GLY A 157 8.62 24.71 -6.49
N ASN A 158 8.96 25.44 -5.43
CA ASN A 158 8.14 25.48 -4.20
C ASN A 158 6.81 26.24 -4.39
N ASP A 159 6.48 26.67 -5.61
CA ASP A 159 5.22 27.30 -5.94
C ASP A 159 4.30 26.29 -6.63
N LYS A 160 3.34 25.74 -5.88
CA LYS A 160 1.95 25.37 -6.29
C LYS A 160 1.42 23.96 -6.01
N PHE A 161 2.15 23.02 -5.43
CA PHE A 161 1.54 21.73 -5.03
C PHE A 161 1.81 21.34 -3.57
N GLY A 162 0.75 21.30 -2.78
CA GLY A 162 0.59 20.29 -1.72
C GLY A 162 1.04 20.62 -0.29
N SER A 163 1.90 21.61 -0.02
CA SER A 163 2.35 21.87 1.36
C SER A 163 1.17 22.12 2.30
N SER A 164 0.18 22.91 1.89
CA SER A 164 -1.00 23.19 2.73
C SER A 164 -1.90 21.99 2.97
N ALA A 165 -1.91 20.98 2.09
CA ALA A 165 -2.71 19.77 2.29
C ALA A 165 -1.97 18.75 3.15
N ILE A 166 -0.67 18.58 2.92
CA ILE A 166 0.19 17.67 3.68
C ILE A 166 0.39 18.20 5.10
N ASP A 167 0.61 19.51 5.29
CA ASP A 167 0.69 20.14 6.62
C ASP A 167 -0.62 19.97 7.41
N LYS A 168 -1.77 20.09 6.75
CA LYS A 168 -3.08 19.86 7.39
C LYS A 168 -3.32 18.39 7.76
N MET A 169 -2.77 17.44 7.00
CA MET A 169 -2.84 16.00 7.32
C MET A 169 -1.88 15.59 8.45
N ILE A 170 -0.73 16.27 8.56
CA ILE A 170 0.21 16.07 9.67
C ILE A 170 -0.37 16.67 10.97
N GLU A 171 -1.00 17.85 10.90
CA GLU A 171 -1.61 18.50 12.05
C GLU A 171 -2.86 17.77 12.58
N SER A 172 -3.63 17.11 11.70
CA SER A 172 -4.76 16.26 12.12
C SER A 172 -4.31 14.96 12.80
N SER A 173 -3.15 14.41 12.43
CA SER A 173 -2.59 13.20 13.03
C SER A 173 -2.05 13.43 14.45
N ASN A 174 -1.58 14.64 14.76
CA ASN A 174 -1.06 15.00 16.10
C ASN A 174 -2.15 15.38 17.13
N ARG A 175 -3.42 15.53 16.73
CA ARG A 175 -4.53 15.87 17.65
C ARG A 175 -5.17 14.66 18.36
N LEU A 176 -4.76 13.44 18.03
CA LEU A 176 -5.34 12.19 18.56
C LEU A 176 -4.52 11.52 19.67
N ALA A 177 -3.59 12.23 20.31
CA ALA A 177 -3.06 11.79 21.60
C ALA A 177 -4.09 12.15 22.69
N PRO A 178 -4.76 11.19 23.36
CA PRO A 178 -5.70 11.50 24.42
C PRO A 178 -4.95 12.12 25.60
N THR A 179 -5.29 13.36 25.90
CA THR A 179 -4.91 14.06 27.14
C THR A 179 -5.80 13.57 28.28
N ASP A 180 -5.60 12.35 28.74
CA ASP A 180 -6.19 11.88 30.00
C ASP A 180 -5.10 11.20 30.83
N THR A 181 -4.42 12.00 31.64
CA THR A 181 -3.71 11.50 32.83
C THR A 181 -4.13 12.34 34.01
N ASP A 182 -5.35 12.11 34.49
CA ASP A 182 -5.66 12.23 35.92
C ASP A 182 -5.06 11.01 36.61
N PHE A 183 -3.86 11.15 37.15
CA PHE A 183 -3.28 10.19 38.08
C PHE A 183 -2.43 10.97 39.09
N ASP A 184 -3.02 11.26 40.25
CA ASP A 184 -2.33 11.81 41.40
C ASP A 184 -1.13 10.93 41.77
N MET A 185 0.09 11.48 41.68
CA MET A 185 1.32 10.81 42.11
C MET A 185 1.87 11.50 43.35
N ASP A 186 1.69 10.82 44.48
CA ASP A 186 2.16 11.17 45.81
C ASP A 186 3.70 11.30 45.85
N VAL A 187 4.18 12.28 46.62
CA VAL A 187 5.59 12.66 46.76
C VAL A 187 6.26 11.79 47.80
N SER A 188 7.23 10.94 47.41
CA SER A 188 8.36 10.58 48.31
C SER A 188 9.56 9.86 47.64
N THR A 189 10.62 10.62 47.33
CA THR A 189 12.07 10.33 47.55
C THR A 189 12.77 9.14 46.78
N PRO A 190 14.13 9.02 46.76
CA PRO A 190 14.89 9.28 45.52
C PRO A 190 16.03 8.26 45.18
N VAL A 191 16.75 8.51 44.08
CA VAL A 191 18.11 8.02 43.73
C VAL A 191 18.30 6.53 43.42
N SER A 192 18.78 6.21 42.21
CA SER A 192 20.09 5.56 41.99
C SER A 192 20.27 5.20 40.51
N GLY A 193 21.35 5.70 39.91
CA GLY A 193 21.73 5.36 38.55
C GLY A 193 22.37 3.97 38.43
N LYS A 194 22.43 3.47 37.20
CA LYS A 194 23.61 2.87 36.55
C LYS A 194 23.23 2.38 35.15
N GLY A 195 23.91 2.93 34.14
CA GLY A 195 23.95 2.31 32.82
C GLY A 195 24.74 1.00 32.87
N THR A 196 24.43 0.07 31.96
CA THR A 196 25.30 -1.07 31.66
C THR A 196 25.35 -1.28 30.15
N ARG A 197 26.57 -1.19 29.62
CA ARG A 197 26.98 -1.55 28.26
C ARG A 197 27.36 -3.03 28.22
N ARG A 198 27.07 -3.68 27.07
CA ARG A 198 27.78 -4.80 26.40
C ARG A 198 27.77 -6.19 27.07
N SER A 199 27.45 -7.24 26.29
CA SER A 199 28.45 -8.15 25.66
C SER A 199 27.85 -9.46 25.12
N ASN A 200 28.58 -10.04 24.16
CA ASN A 200 28.39 -11.33 23.46
C ASN A 200 28.51 -12.59 24.34
N ALA A 201 27.91 -13.70 23.90
CA ALA A 201 28.42 -15.10 23.86
C ALA A 201 27.27 -15.98 23.29
N MET A 202 27.37 -16.76 22.21
CA MET A 202 28.25 -17.89 21.81
C MET A 202 28.19 -19.11 22.76
N ASN A 203 28.03 -20.29 22.14
CA ASN A 203 27.97 -21.69 22.63
C ASN A 203 26.54 -22.20 22.92
N GLY A 204 26.05 -23.33 22.39
CA GLY A 204 26.68 -24.49 21.77
C GLY A 204 26.62 -25.71 22.70
N ILE A 205 26.21 -26.87 22.13
CA ILE A 205 26.43 -28.27 22.56
C ILE A 205 25.20 -29.05 23.07
N GLU A 206 24.79 -30.00 22.21
CA GLU A 206 24.39 -31.42 22.41
C GLU A 206 23.46 -31.83 23.57
N LYS A 207 22.43 -32.63 23.24
CA LYS A 207 22.55 -34.10 23.32
C LYS A 207 21.33 -34.84 22.76
N ASP A 208 21.66 -35.92 22.06
CA ASP A 208 20.80 -37.01 21.56
C ASP A 208 19.96 -37.66 22.65
N LEU A 209 18.83 -38.27 22.25
CA LEU A 209 18.49 -39.64 22.62
C LEU A 209 17.52 -40.24 21.60
N ASP A 210 17.80 -41.51 21.34
CA ASP A 210 17.44 -42.37 20.23
C ASP A 210 16.25 -43.28 20.62
N GLU A 211 15.88 -44.17 19.69
CA GLU A 211 14.95 -45.30 19.78
C GLU A 211 13.45 -45.02 19.56
N SER A 212 12.67 -45.83 18.83
CA SER A 212 12.82 -46.69 17.64
C SER A 212 11.51 -47.50 17.57
N HIS A 213 11.03 -47.75 16.34
CA HIS A 213 10.17 -48.88 15.95
C HIS A 213 8.80 -49.09 16.61
N ASP A 214 7.73 -49.06 15.80
CA ASP A 214 7.22 -50.34 15.31
C ASP A 214 6.50 -50.23 13.96
N SER A 215 6.70 -51.28 13.16
CA SER A 215 6.19 -51.53 11.81
C SER A 215 4.88 -52.32 11.82
N ASN A 216 4.04 -52.15 10.78
CA ASN A 216 3.18 -53.15 10.09
C ASN A 216 2.17 -52.35 9.22
N ASN A 217 2.22 -52.31 7.89
CA ASN A 217 2.07 -53.34 6.84
C ASN A 217 0.66 -53.98 6.74
N MET A 218 0.22 -54.18 5.49
CA MET A 218 -1.05 -54.74 4.97
C MET A 218 -2.20 -53.73 4.77
N ASP A 219 -2.89 -53.62 3.63
CA ASP A 219 -2.99 -54.48 2.44
C ASP A 219 -3.37 -53.67 1.19
N SER A 220 -2.92 -54.18 0.04
CA SER A 220 -3.34 -53.86 -1.32
C SER A 220 -4.65 -54.56 -1.68
N GLU A 221 -5.62 -53.85 -2.26
CA GLU A 221 -6.67 -54.47 -3.07
C GLU A 221 -6.79 -53.76 -4.43
N ASP A 222 -6.60 -54.57 -5.47
CA ASP A 222 -6.89 -54.31 -6.87
C ASP A 222 -8.39 -54.04 -7.08
N VAL A 223 -8.73 -53.08 -7.97
CA VAL A 223 -10.05 -53.06 -8.61
C VAL A 223 -9.88 -52.84 -10.10
N ASP A 224 -10.28 -53.87 -10.84
CA ASP A 224 -10.23 -54.01 -12.28
C ASP A 224 -11.09 -53.00 -13.05
N ILE A 225 -10.61 -52.72 -14.25
CA ILE A 225 -11.25 -51.99 -15.34
C ILE A 225 -12.27 -52.91 -16.04
N VAL A 226 -13.50 -52.42 -16.20
CA VAL A 226 -14.39 -52.74 -17.35
C VAL A 226 -15.13 -51.48 -17.76
#